data_AF-A0A936LD20-F1
#
_entry.id   AF-A0A936LD20-F1
#
_cell.length_a   1.000
_cell.length_b   1.000
_cell.length_c   1.000
_cell.angle_alpha   90.00
_cell.angle_beta   90.00
_cell.angle_gamma   90.00
#
_symmetry.space_group_name_H-M   'P 1'
#
loop_
_entity.id
_entity.type
_entity.pdbx_description
1 polymer ?
#
loop_
_entity_poly.entity_id
_entity_poly.type
_entity_poly.pdbx_seq_one_letter_code
_entity_poly.pdbx_strand_id
1 'polypeptide(L)'
;MAYPASTQALADALASVDRTALRLKQFAQDAKALMAAQNVSGNQLLQIMSEMKSALETWATARAIPGIAAYVRDQKGDQALDLVAEVGAMITAAEQVRDAIIAGFPAHDGYILKDQLGTDGAITVRQFTPAQTAGLRGHLDALIATIG
;
A
#
# COMPACT_ATOMS: atom_id res chain seq x y z
N MET A 1 34.84 11.29 18.97
CA MET A 1 33.43 11.05 19.34
C MET A 1 32.63 10.98 18.05
N ALA A 2 32.03 9.83 17.74
CA ALA A 2 31.14 9.73 16.59
C ALA A 2 29.84 10.46 16.90
N TYR A 3 29.39 11.32 15.98
CA TYR A 3 28.11 12.01 16.10
C TYR A 3 26.97 10.95 16.09
N PRO A 4 25.95 11.03 16.96
CA PRO A 4 24.91 10.01 17.13
C PRO A 4 23.90 9.93 15.97
N ALA A 5 24.28 10.34 14.75
CA ALA A 5 23.42 10.29 13.56
C ALA A 5 22.85 8.89 13.28
N SER A 6 23.55 7.81 13.66
CA SER A 6 23.07 6.44 13.48
C SER A 6 21.83 6.13 14.33
N THR A 7 21.79 6.57 15.59
CA THR A 7 20.63 6.34 16.47
C THR A 7 19.43 7.19 16.05
N GLN A 8 19.66 8.44 15.63
CA GLN A 8 18.60 9.31 15.10
C GLN A 8 17.98 8.71 13.83
N ALA A 9 18.80 8.23 12.89
CA ALA A 9 18.33 7.62 11.65
C ALA A 9 17.47 6.35 11.89
N LEU A 10 17.81 5.54 12.92
CA LEU A 10 17.03 4.36 13.29
C LEU A 10 15.67 4.72 13.89
N ALA A 11 15.62 5.74 14.75
CA ALA A 11 14.38 6.26 15.32
C ALA A 11 13.45 6.84 14.23
N ASP A 12 14.01 7.65 13.34
CA ASP A 12 13.27 8.26 12.23
C ASP A 12 12.73 7.19 11.26
N ALA A 13 13.50 6.14 11.00
CA ALA A 13 13.09 5.03 10.15
C ALA A 13 11.92 4.24 10.75
N LEU A 14 12.00 3.88 12.04
CA LEU A 14 10.90 3.21 12.74
C LEU A 14 9.63 4.06 12.73
N ALA A 15 9.75 5.34 13.09
CA ALA A 15 8.63 6.28 13.07
C ALA A 15 8.05 6.48 11.66
N SER A 16 8.87 6.37 10.61
CA SER A 16 8.40 6.41 9.22
C SER A 16 7.61 5.16 8.85
N VAL A 17 8.10 3.97 9.21
CA VAL A 17 7.42 2.69 8.97
C VAL A 17 6.06 2.67 9.65
N ASP A 18 6.00 2.97 10.95
CA ASP A 18 4.77 2.92 11.74
C ASP A 18 3.73 3.93 11.23
N ARG A 19 4.14 5.18 10.94
CA ARG A 19 3.23 6.20 10.37
C ARG A 19 2.70 5.80 8.99
N THR A 20 3.55 5.25 8.15
CA THR A 20 3.17 4.81 6.80
C THR A 20 2.20 3.64 6.88
N ALA A 21 2.43 2.67 7.76
CA ALA A 21 1.55 1.54 7.98
C ALA A 21 0.17 1.98 8.48
N LEU A 22 0.11 2.85 9.49
CA LEU A 22 -1.16 3.38 10.01
C LEU A 22 -1.94 4.16 8.95
N ARG A 23 -1.26 5.04 8.20
CA ARG A 23 -1.89 5.79 7.11
C ARG A 23 -2.43 4.84 6.04
N LEU A 24 -1.65 3.84 5.64
CA LEU A 24 -2.05 2.90 4.61
C LEU A 24 -3.23 2.03 5.06
N LYS A 25 -3.24 1.59 6.32
CA LYS A 25 -4.37 0.85 6.92
C LYS A 25 -5.66 1.65 6.87
N GLN A 26 -5.62 2.91 7.32
CA GLN A 26 -6.78 3.80 7.27
C GLN A 26 -7.26 4.01 5.82
N PHE A 27 -6.33 4.33 4.92
CA PHE A 27 -6.64 4.51 3.51
C PHE A 27 -7.25 3.26 2.87
N ALA A 28 -6.73 2.06 3.19
CA ALA A 28 -7.25 0.79 2.70
C ALA A 28 -8.68 0.52 3.23
N GLN A 29 -8.95 0.83 4.49
CA GLN A 29 -10.28 0.71 5.10
C GLN A 29 -11.29 1.61 4.38
N ASP A 30 -10.93 2.88 4.17
CA ASP A 30 -11.79 3.86 3.50
C ASP A 30 -12.04 3.48 2.03
N ALA A 31 -10.98 3.09 1.31
CA ALA A 31 -11.08 2.64 -0.08
C ALA A 31 -11.97 1.38 -0.21
N LYS A 32 -11.83 0.42 0.70
CA LYS A 32 -12.68 -0.77 0.74
C LYS A 32 -14.14 -0.40 0.97
N ALA A 33 -14.43 0.45 1.95
CA ALA A 33 -15.79 0.88 2.26
C ALA A 33 -16.43 1.61 1.06
N LEU A 34 -15.67 2.48 0.41
CA LEU A 34 -16.10 3.21 -0.79
C LEU A 34 -16.45 2.24 -1.94
N MET A 35 -15.57 1.28 -2.22
CA MET A 35 -15.79 0.28 -3.28
C MET A 35 -16.96 -0.65 -3.00
N ALA A 36 -17.32 -0.87 -1.73
CA ALA A 36 -18.48 -1.67 -1.36
C ALA A 36 -19.79 -0.88 -1.53
N ALA A 37 -19.75 0.43 -1.28
CA ALA A 37 -20.94 1.28 -1.28
C ALA A 37 -21.36 1.75 -2.69
N GLN A 38 -20.40 1.98 -3.58
CA GLN A 38 -20.69 2.58 -4.89
C GLN A 38 -19.66 2.18 -5.96
N ASN A 39 -19.95 2.58 -7.20
CA ASN A 39 -18.99 2.49 -8.29
C ASN A 39 -17.78 3.40 -7.99
N VAL A 40 -16.59 2.92 -8.34
CA VAL A 40 -15.35 3.70 -8.24
C VAL A 40 -14.76 3.96 -9.61
N SER A 41 -14.20 5.14 -9.78
CA SER A 41 -13.53 5.53 -11.01
C SER A 41 -12.17 4.86 -11.17
N GLY A 42 -11.72 4.69 -12.40
CA GLY A 42 -10.36 4.22 -12.70
C GLY A 42 -9.27 5.09 -12.05
N ASN A 43 -9.51 6.40 -11.92
CA ASN A 43 -8.59 7.30 -11.22
C ASN A 43 -8.39 6.91 -9.75
N GLN A 44 -9.47 6.52 -9.06
CA GLN A 44 -9.39 6.11 -7.66
C GLN A 44 -8.61 4.79 -7.51
N LEU A 45 -8.79 3.83 -8.42
CA LEU A 45 -7.98 2.61 -8.40
C LEU A 45 -6.50 2.88 -8.65
N LEU A 46 -6.18 3.79 -9.57
CA LEU A 46 -4.78 4.20 -9.81
C LEU A 46 -4.19 4.96 -8.61
N GLN A 47 -4.99 5.74 -7.89
CA GLN A 47 -4.56 6.38 -6.64
C GLN A 47 -4.22 5.34 -5.58
N ILE A 48 -5.06 4.30 -5.41
CA ILE A 48 -4.75 3.19 -4.49
C ILE A 48 -3.42 2.55 -4.85
N MET A 49 -3.21 2.25 -6.13
CA MET A 49 -1.95 1.67 -6.63
C MET A 49 -0.74 2.56 -6.33
N SER A 50 -0.88 3.89 -6.49
CA SER A 50 0.19 4.85 -6.17
C SER A 50 0.54 4.87 -4.68
N GLU A 51 -0.45 4.83 -3.79
CA GLU A 51 -0.23 4.78 -2.34
C GLU A 51 0.47 3.47 -1.95
N MET A 52 0.09 2.33 -2.53
CA MET A 52 0.78 1.05 -2.32
C MET A 52 2.26 1.14 -2.75
N LYS A 53 2.54 1.73 -3.92
CA LYS A 53 3.91 1.91 -4.41
C LYS A 53 4.75 2.77 -3.45
N SER A 54 4.22 3.90 -2.99
CA SER A 54 4.94 4.77 -2.06
C SER A 54 5.21 4.09 -0.71
N ALA A 55 4.27 3.28 -0.21
CA ALA A 55 4.48 2.48 1.00
C ALA A 55 5.58 1.43 0.81
N LEU A 56 5.56 0.70 -0.32
CA LEU A 56 6.59 -0.30 -0.66
C LEU A 56 8.00 0.30 -0.68
N GLU A 57 8.17 1.45 -1.33
CA GLU A 57 9.47 2.15 -1.41
C GLU A 57 9.95 2.58 -0.01
N THR A 58 9.03 3.10 0.82
CA THR A 58 9.34 3.52 2.20
C THR A 58 9.78 2.34 3.06
N TRP A 59 9.04 1.24 3.03
CA TRP A 59 9.36 0.05 3.81
C TRP A 59 10.63 -0.66 3.33
N ALA A 60 10.85 -0.73 2.01
CA ALA A 60 12.08 -1.29 1.46
C ALA A 60 13.32 -0.48 1.90
N THR A 61 13.22 0.85 1.89
CA THR A 61 14.29 1.75 2.35
C THR A 61 14.56 1.58 3.84
N ALA A 62 13.52 1.53 4.66
CA ALA A 62 13.67 1.35 6.11
C ALA A 62 14.28 -0.01 6.46
N ARG A 63 13.86 -1.09 5.79
CA ARG A 63 14.39 -2.44 5.99
C ARG A 63 15.88 -2.54 5.62
N ALA A 64 16.38 -1.71 4.72
CA ALA A 64 17.79 -1.70 4.32
C ALA A 64 18.72 -1.05 5.35
N ILE A 65 18.20 -0.40 6.41
CA ILE A 65 19.01 0.29 7.41
C ILE A 65 19.67 -0.72 8.36
N PRO A 66 21.01 -0.78 8.43
CA PRO A 66 21.70 -1.70 9.32
C PRO A 66 21.35 -1.46 10.79
N GLY A 67 21.04 -2.53 11.51
CA GLY A 67 20.74 -2.48 12.96
C GLY A 67 19.28 -2.15 13.30
N ILE A 68 18.41 -1.86 12.33
CA ILE A 68 17.01 -1.52 12.59
C ILE A 68 16.24 -2.64 13.31
N ALA A 69 16.49 -3.91 12.95
CA ALA A 69 15.83 -5.03 13.62
C ALA A 69 16.23 -5.18 15.10
N ALA A 70 17.47 -4.85 15.48
CA ALA A 70 17.87 -4.84 16.88
C ALA A 70 17.24 -3.65 17.61
N TYR A 71 17.31 -2.47 17.00
CA TYR A 71 16.72 -1.25 17.55
C TYR A 71 15.21 -1.41 17.81
N VAL A 72 14.45 -1.98 16.88
CA VAL A 72 13.01 -2.17 17.06
C VAL A 72 12.69 -3.15 18.20
N ARG A 73 13.44 -4.25 18.34
CA ARG A 73 13.28 -5.19 19.45
C ARG A 73 13.50 -4.51 20.80
N ASP A 74 14.53 -3.66 20.88
CA ASP A 74 14.83 -2.89 22.08
C ASP A 74 13.77 -1.82 22.38
N GLN A 75 13.27 -1.11 21.36
CA GLN A 75 12.23 -0.08 21.52
C GLN A 75 10.85 -0.65 21.86
N LYS A 76 10.47 -1.78 21.27
CA LYS A 76 9.17 -2.42 21.50
C LYS A 76 9.17 -3.35 22.71
N GLY A 77 10.33 -3.56 23.34
CA GLY A 77 10.47 -4.44 24.51
C GLY A 77 10.23 -5.92 24.19
N ASP A 78 10.28 -6.30 22.92
CA ASP A 78 10.01 -7.65 22.44
C ASP A 78 11.21 -8.16 21.65
N GLN A 79 11.99 -9.02 22.29
CA GLN A 79 13.20 -9.60 21.69
C GLN A 79 12.89 -10.74 20.69
N ALA A 80 11.65 -11.26 20.68
CA ALA A 80 11.19 -12.27 19.74
C ALA A 80 10.62 -11.64 18.45
N LEU A 81 10.39 -10.33 18.43
CA LEU A 81 9.86 -9.61 17.27
C LEU A 81 10.82 -9.71 16.07
N ASP A 82 10.36 -10.37 15.01
CA ASP A 82 11.04 -10.42 13.72
C ASP A 82 10.53 -9.29 12.81
N LEU A 83 11.15 -8.11 12.93
CA LEU A 83 10.84 -6.97 12.06
C LEU A 83 10.94 -7.31 10.57
N VAL A 84 11.86 -8.19 10.19
CA VAL A 84 12.07 -8.55 8.79
C VAL A 84 10.88 -9.37 8.27
N ALA A 85 10.37 -10.30 9.08
CA ALA A 85 9.17 -11.06 8.77
C ALA A 85 7.93 -10.16 8.71
N GLU A 86 7.72 -9.30 9.72
CA GLU A 86 6.56 -8.41 9.79
C GLU A 86 6.51 -7.42 8.61
N VAL A 87 7.61 -6.72 8.34
CA VAL A 87 7.70 -5.80 7.20
C VAL A 87 7.63 -6.56 5.87
N GLY A 88 8.17 -7.78 5.82
CA GLY A 88 8.03 -8.67 4.67
C GLY A 88 6.57 -9.00 4.36
N ALA A 89 5.77 -9.33 5.37
CA ALA A 89 4.35 -9.61 5.24
C ALA A 89 3.56 -8.37 4.75
N MET A 90 3.85 -7.18 5.29
CA MET A 90 3.24 -5.92 4.83
C MET A 90 3.56 -5.63 3.37
N ILE A 91 4.83 -5.80 2.96
CA ILE A 91 5.28 -5.63 1.57
C ILE A 91 4.51 -6.59 0.65
N THR A 92 4.50 -7.88 0.97
CA THR A 92 3.81 -8.88 0.14
C THR A 92 2.32 -8.59 0.02
N ALA A 93 1.66 -8.18 1.10
CA ALA A 93 0.24 -7.82 1.05
C ALA A 93 -0.02 -6.59 0.16
N ALA A 94 0.82 -5.54 0.24
CA ALA A 94 0.70 -4.36 -0.60
C ALA A 94 1.00 -4.65 -2.08
N GLU A 95 1.95 -5.55 -2.38
CA GLU A 95 2.21 -6.04 -3.73
C GLU A 95 1.00 -6.81 -4.29
N GLN A 96 0.37 -7.67 -3.50
CA GLN A 96 -0.84 -8.37 -3.91
C GLN A 96 -1.99 -7.42 -4.24
N VAL A 97 -2.16 -6.33 -3.48
CA VAL A 97 -3.14 -5.28 -3.81
C VAL A 97 -2.79 -4.60 -5.14
N ARG A 98 -1.53 -4.20 -5.34
CA ARG A 98 -1.04 -3.60 -6.59
C ARG A 98 -1.30 -4.54 -7.77
N ASP A 99 -0.92 -5.79 -7.65
CA ASP A 99 -0.99 -6.79 -8.72
C ASP A 99 -2.45 -7.14 -9.04
N ALA A 100 -3.34 -7.16 -8.04
CA ALA A 100 -4.78 -7.30 -8.26
C ALA A 100 -5.38 -6.12 -9.04
N ILE A 101 -4.91 -4.89 -8.80
CA ILE A 101 -5.32 -3.72 -9.61
C ILE A 101 -4.83 -3.88 -11.05
N ILE A 102 -3.56 -4.25 -11.26
CA ILE A 102 -2.99 -4.46 -12.59
C ILE A 102 -3.76 -5.53 -13.36
N ALA A 103 -4.06 -6.67 -12.73
CA ALA A 103 -4.78 -7.76 -13.35
C ALA A 103 -6.26 -7.41 -13.63
N GLY A 104 -6.88 -6.57 -12.78
CA GLY A 104 -8.28 -6.16 -12.93
C GLY A 104 -8.50 -4.98 -13.88
N PHE A 105 -7.45 -4.21 -14.20
CA PHE A 105 -7.58 -3.04 -15.07
C PHE A 105 -7.48 -3.45 -16.55
N PRO A 106 -8.48 -3.12 -17.39
CA PRO A 106 -8.41 -3.46 -18.81
C PRO A 106 -7.25 -2.73 -19.50
N ALA A 107 -6.49 -3.44 -20.32
CA ALA A 107 -5.38 -2.92 -21.09
C ALA A 107 -5.44 -3.39 -22.55
N HIS A 108 -4.87 -2.60 -23.46
CA HIS A 108 -4.72 -2.93 -24.88
C HIS A 108 -3.36 -2.41 -25.36
N ASP A 109 -2.57 -3.28 -25.99
CA ASP A 109 -1.23 -2.96 -26.52
C ASP A 109 -0.29 -2.27 -25.52
N GLY A 110 -0.38 -2.67 -24.24
CA GLY A 110 0.44 -2.11 -23.16
C GLY A 110 -0.08 -0.81 -22.54
N TYR A 111 -1.21 -0.27 -23.02
CA TYR A 111 -1.85 0.92 -22.47
C TYR A 111 -3.09 0.56 -21.64
N ILE A 112 -3.28 1.26 -20.52
CA ILE A 112 -4.48 1.11 -19.69
C ILE A 112 -5.69 1.80 -20.35
N LEU A 113 -6.85 1.14 -20.32
CA LEU A 113 -8.09 1.68 -20.88
C LEU A 113 -8.86 2.47 -19.81
N LYS A 114 -8.34 3.65 -19.46
CA LYS A 114 -8.87 4.50 -18.38
C LYS A 114 -10.11 5.31 -18.79
N ASP A 115 -10.11 5.85 -20.00
CA ASP A 115 -11.11 6.82 -20.45
C ASP A 115 -11.81 6.34 -21.74
N GLN A 116 -13.03 6.81 -21.95
CA GLN A 116 -13.82 6.57 -23.15
C GLN A 116 -14.24 7.89 -23.78
N LEU A 117 -14.04 8.03 -25.10
CA LEU A 117 -14.55 9.14 -25.90
C LEU A 117 -15.97 8.79 -26.38
N GLY A 118 -16.94 9.61 -25.96
CA GLY A 118 -18.34 9.53 -26.37
C GLY A 118 -18.55 10.01 -27.80
N THR A 119 -19.68 9.63 -28.39
CA THR A 119 -20.06 10.06 -29.76
C THR A 119 -20.39 11.55 -29.85
N ASP A 120 -20.61 12.20 -28.71
CA ASP A 120 -20.78 13.65 -28.52
C ASP A 120 -19.45 14.38 -28.28
N GLY A 121 -18.33 13.67 -28.26
CA GLY A 121 -17.01 14.22 -27.97
C GLY A 121 -16.68 14.34 -26.47
N ALA A 122 -17.56 13.89 -25.57
CA ALA A 122 -17.29 13.91 -24.14
C ALA A 122 -16.28 12.81 -23.74
N ILE A 123 -15.37 13.11 -22.82
CA ILE A 123 -14.46 12.11 -22.24
C ILE A 123 -15.01 11.69 -20.89
N THR A 124 -15.23 10.39 -20.71
CA THR A 124 -15.70 9.81 -19.44
C THR A 124 -14.68 8.84 -18.87
N VAL A 125 -14.49 8.89 -17.55
CA VAL A 125 -13.57 7.97 -16.85
C VAL A 125 -14.30 6.65 -16.62
N ARG A 126 -13.64 5.54 -16.93
CA ARG A 126 -14.13 4.18 -16.67
C ARG A 126 -14.54 4.02 -15.21
N GLN A 127 -15.70 3.43 -15.00
CA GLN A 127 -16.23 3.10 -13.68
C GLN A 127 -16.14 1.59 -13.46
N PHE A 128 -15.88 1.21 -12.22
CA PHE A 128 -15.82 -0.17 -11.75
C PHE A 128 -16.91 -0.37 -10.71
N THR A 129 -17.74 -1.38 -10.92
CA THR A 129 -18.84 -1.71 -10.01
C THR A 129 -18.35 -2.36 -8.71
N PRO A 130 -19.17 -2.36 -7.65
CA PRO A 130 -18.87 -3.13 -6.44
C PRO A 130 -18.62 -4.62 -6.71
N ALA A 131 -19.26 -5.22 -7.72
CA ALA A 131 -19.01 -6.61 -8.10
C ALA A 131 -17.61 -6.79 -8.70
N GLN A 132 -17.20 -5.90 -9.61
CA GLN A 132 -15.88 -5.95 -10.26
C GLN A 132 -14.72 -5.72 -9.28
N THR A 133 -14.94 -4.93 -8.22
CA THR A 133 -13.92 -4.63 -7.20
C THR A 133 -13.94 -5.61 -6.02
N ALA A 134 -14.79 -6.65 -6.03
CA ALA A 134 -14.92 -7.58 -4.90
C ALA A 134 -13.61 -8.31 -4.57
N GLY A 135 -12.87 -8.79 -5.59
CA GLY A 135 -11.58 -9.43 -5.39
C GLY A 135 -10.55 -8.47 -4.78
N LEU A 136 -10.48 -7.23 -5.28
CA LEU A 136 -9.59 -6.20 -4.74
C LEU A 136 -9.89 -5.87 -3.27
N ARG A 137 -11.18 -5.81 -2.88
CA ARG A 137 -11.57 -5.64 -1.47
C ARG A 137 -11.03 -6.75 -0.58
N GLY A 138 -11.01 -8.01 -1.06
CA GLY A 138 -10.40 -9.13 -0.34
C GLY A 138 -8.90 -8.96 -0.11
N HIS A 139 -8.17 -8.44 -1.10
CA HIS A 139 -6.74 -8.13 -0.92
C HIS A 139 -6.51 -6.96 0.05
N LEU A 140 -7.36 -5.93 0.02
CA LEU A 140 -7.29 -4.85 1.02
C LEU A 140 -7.56 -5.37 2.43
N ASP A 141 -8.49 -6.31 2.61
CA ASP A 141 -8.72 -6.94 3.91
C ASP A 141 -7.49 -7.70 4.42
N ALA A 142 -6.81 -8.44 3.54
CA ALA A 142 -5.56 -9.11 3.89
C ALA A 142 -4.47 -8.09 4.31
N LEU A 143 -4.33 -6.98 3.58
CA LEU A 143 -3.40 -5.90 3.94
C LEU A 143 -3.76 -5.23 5.28
N ILE A 144 -5.04 -4.98 5.53
CA ILE A 144 -5.49 -4.40 6.81
C ILE A 144 -5.18 -5.35 7.97
N ALA A 145 -5.31 -6.66 7.75
CA ALA A 145 -5.03 -7.68 8.76
C ALA A 145 -3.53 -7.86 9.05
N THR A 146 -2.63 -7.59 8.09
CA THR A 146 -1.18 -7.65 8.34
C THR A 146 -0.66 -6.43 9.11
N ILE A 147 -1.39 -5.31 9.10
CA ILE A 147 -1.03 -4.11 9.85
C ILE A 147 -1.80 -4.14 11.18
N GLY A 148 -1.12 -4.53 12.27
CA GLY A 148 -1.67 -4.55 13.64
C GLY A 148 -2.28 -3.23 14.09
#